data_AF-A0A2D4FPI0-F1
#
_entry.id   AF-A0A2D4FPI0-F1
#
_cell.length_a   1.000
_cell.length_b   1.000
_cell.length_c   1.000
_cell.angle_alpha   90.00
_cell.angle_beta   90.00
_cell.angle_gamma   90.00
#
_symmetry.space_group_name_H-M   'P 1'
#
loop_
_entity.id
_entity.type
_entity.pdbx_description
1 polymer ?
#
loop_
_entity_poly.entity_id
_entity_poly.type
_entity_poly.pdbx_seq_one_letter_code
_entity_poly.pdbx_strand_id
1 'polypeptide(L)'
;AEEAAPSAVMAARHNNKLPFNLPQLQNLIKRDPPSYTEEFLQQYRHYKSNVEIFKLQPAKPNKELGELVMFLAQVAHCYPKYLEDFPQQLKELLSYCHTVLDPDLRMTFCRALILLRNKNLINPTSLLELFFELLRCHDKFLRKTLYTHIVTDIKNVNAKHKNNKMNSVSFCLDPSAFKLESSLLKNSVFSFFADASEFHVHDAARQQLNCSQDFTGCDG
;
A
#
# COMPACT_ATOMS: atom_id res chain seq x y z
N ALA A 1 29.23 47.00 19.16
CA ALA A 1 29.88 46.12 18.17
C ALA A 1 30.42 44.93 18.95
N GLU A 2 29.68 43.87 19.29
CA GLU A 2 28.67 43.14 18.49
C GLU A 2 29.23 42.80 17.11
N GLU A 3 29.37 41.56 16.64
CA GLU A 3 29.26 40.19 17.14
C GLU A 3 29.85 39.35 15.99
N ALA A 4 30.39 38.16 16.28
CA ALA A 4 30.31 36.93 15.46
C ALA A 4 31.59 36.09 15.57
N ALA A 5 31.65 35.28 16.63
CA ALA A 5 32.39 34.04 16.63
C ALA A 5 31.66 33.03 15.69
N PRO A 6 32.37 32.26 14.86
CA PRO A 6 31.73 31.22 14.06
C PRO A 6 31.13 30.15 14.97
N SER A 7 29.81 29.99 14.84
CA SER A 7 28.96 29.11 15.63
C SER A 7 29.47 27.68 15.67
N ALA A 8 29.62 27.19 16.90
CA ALA A 8 29.61 25.78 17.24
C ALA A 8 28.25 25.16 16.85
N VAL A 9 28.16 24.58 15.66
CA VAL A 9 27.10 23.61 15.30
C VAL A 9 27.74 22.31 14.82
N MET A 10 28.56 21.73 15.70
CA MET A 10 28.80 20.28 15.69
C MET A 10 28.01 19.72 16.86
N ALA A 11 26.68 19.80 16.74
CA ALA A 11 25.75 19.21 17.69
C ALA A 11 25.95 17.69 17.66
N ALA A 12 26.66 17.22 18.68
CA ALA A 12 26.60 15.87 19.23
C ALA A 12 26.49 14.73 18.21
N ARG A 13 27.65 14.23 17.77
CA ARG A 13 27.84 12.86 17.28
C ARG A 13 27.52 11.83 18.38
N HIS A 14 26.26 11.73 18.76
CA HIS A 14 25.75 10.72 19.69
C HIS A 14 24.65 9.92 18.99
N ASN A 15 25.06 8.79 18.37
CA ASN A 15 24.41 7.47 18.47
C ASN A 15 24.68 6.60 17.24
N ASN A 16 25.66 5.70 17.32
CA ASN A 16 25.82 4.54 16.41
C ASN A 16 24.62 3.55 16.45
N LYS A 17 23.50 3.93 17.08
CA LYS A 17 22.25 3.16 17.19
C LYS A 17 21.05 3.82 16.48
N LEU A 18 21.19 5.07 15.99
CA LEU A 18 20.11 5.79 15.31
C LEU A 18 19.55 5.05 14.08
N PRO A 19 20.37 4.42 13.23
CA PRO A 19 19.85 3.67 12.09
C PRO A 19 18.95 2.49 12.53
N PHE A 20 19.23 1.90 13.69
CA PHE A 20 18.54 0.70 14.17
C PHE A 20 17.29 1.01 15.02
N ASN A 21 17.08 2.28 15.40
CA ASN A 21 15.88 2.71 16.13
C ASN A 21 14.91 3.41 15.18
N LEU A 22 14.15 2.61 14.41
CA LEU A 22 13.22 3.12 13.40
C LEU A 22 12.20 4.12 13.94
N PRO A 23 11.57 3.94 15.12
CA PRO A 23 10.64 4.93 15.68
C PRO A 23 11.29 6.28 15.95
N GLN A 24 12.51 6.29 16.49
CA GLN A 24 13.23 7.53 16.77
C GLN A 24 13.62 8.23 15.46
N LEU A 25 14.18 7.48 14.51
CA LEU A 25 14.55 8.00 13.19
C LEU A 25 13.34 8.58 12.45
N GLN A 26 12.19 7.90 12.51
CA GLN A 26 10.93 8.37 11.93
C GLN A 26 10.53 9.75 12.48
N ASN A 27 10.62 9.94 13.80
CA ASN A 27 10.27 11.22 14.43
C ASN A 27 11.22 12.35 14.03
N LEU A 28 12.50 12.05 13.89
CA LEU A 28 13.51 13.01 13.45
C LEU A 28 13.33 13.41 11.98
N ILE A 29 13.13 12.43 11.09
CA ILE A 29 12.83 12.66 9.67
C ILE A 29 11.57 13.53 9.52
N LYS A 30 10.51 13.26 10.29
CA LYS A 30 9.27 14.04 10.20
C LYS A 30 9.44 15.51 10.63
N ARG A 31 10.46 15.83 11.42
CA ARG A 31 10.76 17.20 11.88
C ARG A 31 11.66 17.94 10.90
N ASP A 32 12.69 17.27 10.38
CA ASP A 32 13.67 17.87 9.49
C ASP A 32 14.18 16.84 8.46
N PRO A 33 13.41 16.55 7.40
CA PRO A 33 13.79 15.54 6.40
C PRO A 33 15.20 15.70 5.81
N PRO A 34 15.65 16.88 5.32
CA PRO A 34 16.92 16.97 4.62
C PRO A 34 18.12 16.51 5.46
N SER A 35 18.10 16.76 6.77
CA SER A 35 19.18 16.41 7.70
C SER A 35 19.35 14.91 7.94
N TYR A 36 18.34 14.08 7.64
CA TYR A 36 18.36 12.63 7.89
C TYR A 36 18.27 11.79 6.60
N THR A 37 18.68 12.39 5.47
CA THR A 37 18.61 11.74 4.15
C THR A 37 19.51 10.51 4.09
N GLU A 38 20.71 10.56 4.67
CA GLU A 38 21.66 9.45 4.62
C GLU A 38 21.20 8.23 5.44
N GLU A 39 20.67 8.47 6.63
CA GLU A 39 20.08 7.43 7.50
C GLU A 39 18.84 6.82 6.83
N PHE A 40 18.01 7.65 6.19
CA PHE A 40 16.89 7.16 5.39
C PHE A 40 17.37 6.26 4.25
N LEU A 41 18.37 6.69 3.46
CA LEU A 41 18.91 5.91 2.35
C LEU A 41 19.55 4.59 2.84
N GLN A 42 20.15 4.59 4.02
CA GLN A 42 20.65 3.36 4.65
C GLN A 42 19.51 2.38 4.93
N GLN A 43 18.40 2.82 5.52
CA GLN A 43 17.23 1.96 5.74
C GLN A 43 16.57 1.54 4.44
N TYR A 44 16.55 2.39 3.42
CA TYR A 44 16.00 2.06 2.11
C TYR A 44 16.82 0.98 1.40
N ARG A 45 18.16 1.03 1.49
CA ARG A 45 19.04 -0.06 1.01
C ARG A 45 18.78 -1.36 1.76
N HIS A 46 18.59 -1.28 3.07
CA HIS A 46 18.28 -2.44 3.91
C HIS A 46 16.94 -3.08 3.54
N TYR A 47 15.92 -2.27 3.27
CA TYR A 47 14.64 -2.71 2.73
C TYR A 47 14.82 -3.44 1.40
N LYS A 48 15.57 -2.88 0.44
CA LYS A 48 15.80 -3.53 -0.87
C LYS A 48 16.46 -4.90 -0.71
N SER A 49 17.50 -5.01 0.11
CA SER A 49 18.15 -6.30 0.40
C SER A 49 17.17 -7.32 1.00
N ASN A 50 16.33 -6.88 1.94
CA ASN A 50 15.32 -7.74 2.56
C ASN A 50 14.23 -8.19 1.57
N VAL A 51 13.83 -7.33 0.63
CA VAL A 51 12.89 -7.68 -0.44
C VAL A 51 13.47 -8.76 -1.35
N GLU A 52 14.74 -8.65 -1.74
CA GLU A 52 15.38 -9.67 -2.58
C GLU A 52 15.47 -11.03 -1.86
N ILE A 53 15.81 -11.05 -0.57
CA ILE A 53 15.79 -12.27 0.25
C ILE A 53 14.36 -12.82 0.35
N PHE A 54 13.38 -11.95 0.56
CA PHE A 54 11.97 -12.34 0.68
C PHE A 54 11.44 -12.97 -0.62
N LYS A 55 11.83 -12.46 -1.79
CA LYS A 55 11.44 -13.04 -3.09
C LYS A 55 11.91 -14.49 -3.25
N LEU A 56 13.03 -14.87 -2.62
CA LEU A 56 13.53 -16.24 -2.63
C LEU A 56 12.74 -17.18 -1.72
N GLN A 57 12.23 -16.67 -0.58
CA GLN A 57 11.52 -17.46 0.44
C GLN A 57 10.32 -16.70 1.03
N PRO A 58 9.20 -16.55 0.29
CA PRO A 58 8.06 -15.72 0.69
C PRO A 58 7.24 -16.29 1.85
N ALA A 59 7.35 -17.60 2.12
CA ALA A 59 6.65 -18.28 3.21
C ALA A 59 7.31 -18.05 4.58
N LYS A 60 8.57 -17.58 4.61
CA LYS A 60 9.30 -17.39 5.87
C LYS A 60 8.89 -16.05 6.50
N PRO A 61 8.54 -16.01 7.80
CA PRO A 61 8.26 -14.76 8.48
C PRO A 61 9.51 -13.88 8.49
N ASN A 62 9.35 -12.61 8.09
CA ASN A 62 10.42 -11.63 8.10
C ASN A 62 9.94 -10.35 8.82
N LYS A 63 10.07 -10.34 10.15
CA LYS A 63 9.64 -9.21 11.00
C LYS A 63 10.34 -7.90 10.63
N GLU A 64 11.64 -7.99 10.31
CA GLU A 64 12.46 -6.84 9.94
C GLU A 64 11.95 -6.16 8.66
N LEU A 65 11.60 -6.96 7.64
CA LEU A 65 10.96 -6.42 6.43
C LEU A 65 9.64 -5.71 6.75
N GLY A 66 8.83 -6.27 7.66
CA GLY A 66 7.59 -5.64 8.09
C GLY A 66 7.81 -4.28 8.78
N GLU A 67 8.81 -4.20 9.66
CA GLU A 67 9.20 -2.96 10.34
C GLU A 67 9.72 -1.90 9.35
N LEU A 68 10.56 -2.31 8.40
CA LEU A 68 11.09 -1.44 7.35
C LEU A 68 9.98 -0.91 6.44
N VAL A 69 9.05 -1.77 6.00
CA VAL A 69 7.90 -1.36 5.18
C VAL A 69 7.03 -0.34 5.90
N MET A 70 6.74 -0.55 7.19
CA MET A 70 5.98 0.40 7.98
C MET A 70 6.71 1.72 8.18
N PHE A 71 8.03 1.67 8.43
CA PHE A 71 8.87 2.86 8.51
C PHE A 71 8.82 3.67 7.21
N LEU A 72 9.05 3.04 6.06
CA LEU A 72 9.01 3.70 4.75
C LEU A 72 7.64 4.32 4.46
N ALA A 73 6.54 3.62 4.73
CA ALA A 73 5.19 4.16 4.57
C ALA A 73 4.93 5.38 5.47
N GLN A 74 5.54 5.41 6.66
CA GLN A 74 5.44 6.54 7.58
C GLN A 74 6.19 7.78 7.13
N VAL A 75 7.33 7.62 6.45
CA VAL A 75 8.16 8.74 5.96
C VAL A 75 7.98 9.03 4.47
N ALA A 76 7.15 8.29 3.75
CA ALA A 76 6.97 8.41 2.29
C ALA A 76 6.75 9.84 1.78
N HIS A 77 5.84 10.59 2.41
CA HIS A 77 5.58 12.00 2.09
C HIS A 77 6.78 12.95 2.27
N CYS A 78 7.78 12.60 3.09
CA CYS A 78 9.00 13.39 3.28
C CYS A 78 10.01 13.19 2.14
N TYR A 79 9.94 12.04 1.46
CA TYR A 79 10.89 11.63 0.41
C TYR A 79 10.18 11.13 -0.86
N PRO A 80 9.31 11.95 -1.49
CA PRO A 80 8.49 11.51 -2.62
C PRO A 80 9.34 11.02 -3.80
N LYS A 81 10.49 11.66 -4.06
CA LYS A 81 11.41 11.28 -5.15
C LYS A 81 12.03 9.89 -4.98
N TYR A 82 12.29 9.46 -3.74
CA TYR A 82 12.92 8.17 -3.47
C TYR A 82 11.90 7.03 -3.32
N LEU A 83 10.63 7.37 -3.02
CA LEU A 83 9.56 6.42 -2.71
C LEU A 83 8.40 6.45 -3.70
N GLU A 84 8.63 6.96 -4.92
CA GLU A 84 7.63 6.98 -5.99
C GLU A 84 7.21 5.56 -6.39
N ASP A 85 8.18 4.65 -6.55
CA ASP A 85 7.91 3.26 -6.94
C ASP A 85 7.50 2.37 -5.76
N PHE A 86 7.62 2.85 -4.52
CA PHE A 86 7.39 2.04 -3.32
C PHE A 86 5.96 1.47 -3.23
N PRO A 87 4.89 2.25 -3.50
CA PRO A 87 3.53 1.70 -3.54
C PRO A 87 3.39 0.57 -4.57
N GLN A 88 3.98 0.73 -5.76
CA GLN A 88 3.89 -0.25 -6.83
C GLN A 88 4.62 -1.55 -6.46
N GLN A 89 5.82 -1.44 -5.88
CA GLN A 89 6.58 -2.58 -5.36
C GLN A 89 5.78 -3.37 -4.31
N LEU A 90 5.07 -2.69 -3.39
CA LEU A 90 4.22 -3.37 -2.41
C LEU A 90 3.03 -4.09 -3.06
N LYS A 91 2.44 -3.52 -4.10
CA LYS A 91 1.34 -4.18 -4.84
C LYS A 91 1.82 -5.45 -5.53
N GLU A 92 2.98 -5.41 -6.17
CA GLU A 92 3.58 -6.57 -6.83
C GLU A 92 3.93 -7.67 -5.83
N LEU A 93 4.53 -7.32 -4.69
CA LEU A 93 4.83 -8.27 -3.63
C LEU A 93 3.57 -8.94 -3.06
N LEU A 94 2.46 -8.20 -2.95
CA LEU A 94 1.18 -8.77 -2.52
C LEU A 94 0.55 -9.66 -3.62
N SER A 95 0.52 -9.20 -4.87
CA SER A 95 -0.14 -9.90 -5.98
C SER A 95 0.56 -11.23 -6.32
N TYR A 96 1.89 -11.25 -6.29
CA TYR A 96 2.69 -12.44 -6.60
C TYR A 96 2.62 -13.52 -5.50
N CYS A 97 2.40 -13.12 -4.25
CA CYS A 97 2.58 -14.01 -3.09
C CYS A 97 1.37 -14.17 -2.18
N HIS A 98 0.19 -13.57 -2.44
CA HIS A 98 -0.89 -13.50 -1.45
C HIS A 98 -1.38 -14.84 -0.89
N THR A 99 -1.14 -15.98 -1.55
CA THR A 99 -1.47 -17.32 -1.02
C THR A 99 -0.36 -17.94 -0.17
N VAL A 100 0.90 -17.62 -0.44
CA VAL A 100 2.11 -18.21 0.20
C VAL A 100 2.70 -17.31 1.28
N LEU A 101 2.40 -16.01 1.22
CA LEU A 101 2.95 -14.98 2.10
C LEU A 101 2.46 -15.14 3.53
N ASP A 102 3.36 -14.98 4.49
CA ASP A 102 3.06 -15.03 5.92
C ASP A 102 1.89 -14.08 6.31
N PRO A 103 0.87 -14.54 7.05
CA PRO A 103 -0.31 -13.71 7.36
C PRO A 103 0.01 -12.36 8.03
N ASP A 104 1.01 -12.30 8.91
CA ASP A 104 1.38 -11.07 9.61
C ASP A 104 2.03 -10.06 8.65
N LEU A 105 2.91 -10.53 7.76
CA LEU A 105 3.48 -9.68 6.70
C LEU A 105 2.41 -9.20 5.72
N ARG A 106 1.45 -10.06 5.37
CA ARG A 106 0.35 -9.71 4.47
C ARG A 106 -0.45 -8.55 5.05
N MET A 107 -0.78 -8.67 6.34
CA MET A 107 -1.48 -7.63 7.08
C MET A 107 -0.66 -6.34 7.16
N THR A 108 0.65 -6.46 7.36
CA THR A 108 1.58 -5.32 7.44
C THR A 108 1.65 -4.56 6.12
N PHE A 109 1.77 -5.24 4.98
CA PHE A 109 1.77 -4.61 3.65
C PHE A 109 0.44 -3.93 3.35
N CYS A 110 -0.69 -4.57 3.72
CA CYS A 110 -2.01 -3.95 3.57
C CYS A 110 -2.14 -2.67 4.41
N ARG A 111 -1.68 -2.69 5.67
CA ARG A 111 -1.67 -1.50 6.53
C ARG A 111 -0.78 -0.39 5.97
N ALA A 112 0.38 -0.73 5.40
CA ALA A 112 1.27 0.23 4.76
C ALA A 112 0.60 0.91 3.55
N LEU A 113 -0.07 0.13 2.68
CA LEU A 113 -0.81 0.68 1.54
C LEU A 113 -1.98 1.58 1.97
N ILE A 114 -2.73 1.18 3.00
CA ILE A 114 -3.79 2.01 3.61
C ILE A 114 -3.20 3.35 4.12
N LEU A 115 -2.04 3.31 4.78
CA LEU A 115 -1.39 4.51 5.30
C LEU A 115 -0.95 5.46 4.16
N LEU A 116 -0.40 4.91 3.08
CA LEU A 116 -0.01 5.68 1.89
C LEU A 116 -1.24 6.31 1.21
N ARG A 117 -2.36 5.57 1.18
CA ARG A 117 -3.65 6.08 0.68
C ARG A 117 -4.18 7.24 1.50
N ASN A 118 -4.14 7.15 2.83
CA ASN A 118 -4.55 8.23 3.72
C ASN A 118 -3.74 9.52 3.52
N LYS A 119 -2.49 9.39 3.04
CA LYS A 119 -1.62 10.52 2.66
C LYS A 119 -1.80 10.97 1.20
N ASN A 120 -2.76 10.39 0.48
CA ASN A 120 -3.03 10.62 -0.95
C ASN A 120 -1.82 10.32 -1.87
N LEU A 121 -0.94 9.41 -1.46
CA LEU A 121 0.22 8.97 -2.26
C LEU A 121 -0.13 7.82 -3.23
N ILE A 122 -1.37 7.31 -3.18
CA ILE A 122 -1.86 6.21 -4.03
C ILE A 122 -3.23 6.58 -4.60
N ASN A 123 -3.41 6.32 -5.89
CA ASN A 123 -4.69 6.41 -6.58
C ASN A 123 -5.73 5.44 -5.95
N PRO A 124 -6.96 5.89 -5.64
CA PRO A 124 -7.97 5.03 -5.02
C PRO A 124 -8.29 3.80 -5.85
N THR A 125 -8.44 4.00 -7.17
CA THR A 125 -8.87 2.98 -8.13
C THR A 125 -7.94 1.79 -8.09
N SER A 126 -6.65 2.05 -8.32
CA SER A 126 -5.63 1.01 -8.38
C SER A 126 -5.35 0.35 -7.03
N LEU A 127 -5.83 0.91 -5.91
CA LEU A 127 -5.73 0.28 -4.60
C LEU A 127 -6.94 -0.61 -4.31
N LEU A 128 -8.12 -0.15 -4.69
CA LEU A 128 -9.37 -0.89 -4.51
C LEU A 128 -9.35 -2.20 -5.33
N GLU A 129 -8.82 -2.17 -6.55
CA GLU A 129 -8.60 -3.37 -7.37
C GLU A 129 -7.83 -4.46 -6.60
N LEU A 130 -6.66 -4.12 -6.06
CA LEU A 130 -5.84 -5.04 -5.27
C LEU A 130 -6.56 -5.53 -4.00
N PHE A 131 -7.30 -4.66 -3.32
CA PHE A 131 -8.05 -5.05 -2.12
C PHE A 131 -9.18 -6.03 -2.44
N PHE A 132 -9.84 -5.91 -3.60
CA PHE A 132 -10.84 -6.89 -4.02
C PHE A 132 -10.26 -8.27 -4.31
N GLU A 133 -9.04 -8.34 -4.84
CA GLU A 133 -8.33 -9.61 -4.99
C GLU A 133 -7.99 -10.22 -3.63
N LEU A 134 -7.48 -9.41 -2.69
CA LEU A 134 -7.13 -9.84 -1.34
C LEU A 134 -8.34 -10.29 -0.49
N LEU A 135 -9.54 -9.80 -0.79
CA LEU A 135 -10.77 -10.27 -0.13
C LEU A 135 -11.08 -11.76 -0.40
N ARG A 136 -10.47 -12.37 -1.41
CA ARG A 136 -10.59 -13.81 -1.70
C ARG A 136 -9.78 -14.68 -0.74
N CYS A 137 -8.85 -14.11 0.01
CA CYS A 137 -8.03 -14.85 0.97
C CYS A 137 -8.85 -15.36 2.16
N HIS A 138 -8.52 -16.56 2.65
CA HIS A 138 -9.16 -17.20 3.81
C HIS A 138 -8.71 -16.63 5.16
N ASP A 139 -8.45 -15.32 5.24
CA ASP A 139 -8.07 -14.64 6.47
C ASP A 139 -9.25 -13.78 6.96
N LYS A 140 -9.80 -14.12 8.13
CA LYS A 140 -10.95 -13.41 8.70
C LYS A 140 -10.59 -11.99 9.16
N PHE A 141 -9.39 -11.82 9.72
CA PHE A 141 -8.97 -10.53 10.27
C PHE A 141 -8.63 -9.56 9.15
N LEU A 142 -7.86 -10.01 8.15
CA LEU A 142 -7.54 -9.23 6.98
C LEU A 142 -8.80 -8.76 6.25
N ARG A 143 -9.75 -9.66 5.99
CA ARG A 143 -11.01 -9.32 5.31
C ARG A 143 -11.80 -8.25 6.05
N LYS A 144 -11.88 -8.35 7.39
CA LYS A 144 -12.56 -7.34 8.21
C LYS A 144 -11.89 -5.97 8.08
N THR A 145 -10.56 -5.92 8.17
CA THR A 145 -9.83 -4.65 8.04
C THR A 145 -9.94 -4.04 6.65
N LEU A 146 -9.79 -4.84 5.60
CA LEU A 146 -9.94 -4.37 4.22
C LEU A 146 -11.35 -3.84 3.97
N TYR A 147 -12.37 -4.57 4.42
CA TYR A 147 -13.76 -4.14 4.28
C TYR A 147 -14.01 -2.78 4.96
N THR A 148 -13.63 -2.64 6.23
CA THR A 148 -13.79 -1.37 6.95
C THR A 148 -13.09 -0.22 6.22
N HIS A 149 -11.89 -0.46 5.69
CA HIS A 149 -11.16 0.55 4.94
C HIS A 149 -11.84 0.89 3.60
N ILE A 150 -12.24 -0.10 2.80
CA ILE A 150 -12.90 0.11 1.50
C ILE A 150 -14.15 0.99 1.67
N VAL A 151 -15.01 0.65 2.62
CA VAL A 151 -16.23 1.41 2.88
C VAL A 151 -15.91 2.84 3.30
N THR A 152 -14.87 3.02 4.12
CA THR A 152 -14.45 4.35 4.59
C THR A 152 -13.83 5.18 3.46
N ASP A 153 -13.00 4.59 2.62
CA ASP A 153 -12.35 5.28 1.49
C ASP A 153 -13.40 5.70 0.45
N ILE A 154 -14.37 4.84 0.12
CA ILE A 154 -15.49 5.20 -0.77
C ILE A 154 -16.29 6.38 -0.19
N LYS A 155 -16.63 6.34 1.11
CA LYS A 155 -17.30 7.46 1.77
C LYS A 155 -16.49 8.76 1.70
N ASN A 156 -15.18 8.69 1.88
CA ASN A 156 -14.29 9.85 1.85
C ASN A 156 -14.10 10.42 0.44
N VAL A 157 -13.99 9.56 -0.58
CA VAL A 157 -13.96 9.97 -1.99
C VAL A 157 -15.28 10.67 -2.34
N ASN A 158 -16.41 10.11 -1.90
CA ASN A 158 -17.74 10.66 -2.14
C ASN A 158 -18.00 11.96 -1.35
N ALA A 159 -17.42 12.12 -0.16
CA ALA A 159 -17.54 13.37 0.61
C ALA A 159 -16.82 14.55 -0.07
N LYS A 160 -15.72 14.28 -0.79
CA LYS A 160 -14.96 15.30 -1.55
C LYS A 160 -15.67 15.73 -2.83
N HIS A 161 -16.44 14.85 -3.46
CA HIS A 161 -17.27 15.16 -4.62
C HIS A 161 -18.74 15.28 -4.19
N LYS A 162 -19.22 16.51 -3.92
CA LYS A 162 -20.59 16.81 -3.49
C LYS A 162 -21.62 16.38 -4.56
N ASN A 163 -21.92 15.09 -4.66
CA ASN A 163 -22.89 14.54 -5.61
C ASN A 163 -24.13 14.05 -4.84
N ASN A 164 -25.21 14.82 -4.93
CA ASN A 164 -26.39 14.75 -4.08
C ASN A 164 -27.35 13.58 -4.42
N LYS A 165 -26.86 12.42 -4.90
CA LYS A 165 -27.70 11.37 -5.48
C LYS A 165 -27.29 9.90 -5.22
N MET A 166 -26.52 9.60 -4.16
CA MET A 166 -25.96 8.25 -4.00
C MET A 166 -26.10 7.64 -2.59
N ASN A 167 -27.31 7.72 -2.02
CA ASN A 167 -27.64 7.08 -0.73
C ASN A 167 -27.99 5.58 -0.83
N SER A 168 -27.80 4.91 -1.98
CA SER A 168 -28.18 3.50 -2.16
C SER A 168 -27.11 2.48 -1.76
N VAL A 169 -25.82 2.77 -1.98
CA VAL A 169 -24.72 1.81 -1.70
C VAL A 169 -24.42 1.67 -0.20
N SER A 170 -24.75 2.70 0.60
CA SER A 170 -24.53 2.65 2.06
C SER A 170 -25.46 1.65 2.78
N PHE A 171 -26.52 1.15 2.13
CA PHE A 171 -27.51 0.27 2.73
C PHE A 171 -27.16 -1.22 2.62
N CYS A 172 -26.28 -1.62 1.69
CA CYS A 172 -25.97 -3.05 1.45
C CYS A 172 -24.77 -3.58 2.26
N LEU A 173 -24.23 -2.80 3.20
CA LEU A 173 -22.94 -3.05 3.83
C LEU A 173 -23.08 -3.42 5.31
N ASP A 174 -24.00 -4.33 5.64
CA ASP A 174 -24.18 -4.84 7.01
C ASP A 174 -22.99 -5.74 7.44
N PRO A 175 -22.28 -5.42 8.54
CA PRO A 175 -21.18 -6.24 9.08
C PRO A 175 -21.57 -7.66 9.51
N SER A 176 -22.86 -7.91 9.75
CA SER A 176 -23.37 -9.21 10.20
C SER A 176 -23.66 -10.19 9.05
N ALA A 177 -23.76 -9.69 7.83
CA ALA A 177 -23.86 -10.50 6.62
C ALA A 177 -22.46 -10.77 6.04
N PHE A 178 -21.74 -11.73 6.63
CA PHE A 178 -20.58 -12.39 6.00
C PHE A 178 -20.99 -13.26 4.78
N LYS A 179 -22.08 -12.85 4.13
CA LYS A 179 -22.80 -13.51 3.04
C LYS A 179 -23.40 -12.47 2.10
N LEU A 180 -22.70 -11.36 1.87
CA LEU A 180 -22.90 -10.59 0.64
C LEU A 180 -21.94 -11.18 -0.38
N GLU A 181 -22.51 -11.82 -1.39
CA GLU A 181 -21.75 -12.37 -2.50
C GLU A 181 -20.78 -11.30 -3.01
N SER A 182 -19.52 -11.72 -3.16
CA SER A 182 -18.44 -10.90 -3.70
C SER A 182 -18.82 -10.23 -5.04
N SER A 183 -19.82 -10.77 -5.75
CA SER A 183 -20.44 -10.21 -6.95
C SER A 183 -21.17 -8.88 -6.74
N LEU A 184 -21.96 -8.70 -5.67
CA LEU A 184 -22.75 -7.47 -5.48
C LEU A 184 -21.87 -6.27 -5.08
N LEU A 185 -20.87 -6.52 -4.23
CA LEU A 185 -19.86 -5.52 -3.87
C LEU A 185 -18.99 -5.14 -5.07
N LYS A 186 -18.57 -6.14 -5.87
CA LYS A 186 -17.88 -5.89 -7.14
C LYS A 186 -18.77 -5.08 -8.06
N ASN A 187 -20.02 -5.48 -8.33
CA ASN A 187 -20.90 -4.78 -9.26
C ASN A 187 -21.20 -3.34 -8.84
N SER A 188 -21.46 -3.09 -7.55
CA SER A 188 -21.76 -1.74 -7.05
C SER A 188 -20.53 -0.82 -7.03
N VAL A 189 -19.34 -1.38 -6.84
CA VAL A 189 -18.08 -0.61 -6.90
C VAL A 189 -17.58 -0.49 -8.35
N PHE A 190 -17.82 -1.47 -9.21
CA PHE A 190 -17.50 -1.42 -10.64
C PHE A 190 -18.41 -0.41 -11.36
N SER A 191 -19.70 -0.31 -11.00
CA SER A 191 -20.57 0.76 -11.48
C SER A 191 -20.10 2.14 -10.99
N PHE A 192 -19.60 2.24 -9.75
CA PHE A 192 -19.00 3.47 -9.24
C PHE A 192 -17.75 3.89 -10.04
N PHE A 193 -16.93 2.93 -10.48
CA PHE A 193 -15.78 3.21 -11.35
C PHE A 193 -16.16 3.47 -12.80
N ALA A 194 -17.17 2.80 -13.35
CA ALA A 194 -17.68 3.03 -14.70
C ALA A 194 -18.22 4.45 -14.90
N ASP A 195 -18.90 4.99 -13.88
CA ASP A 195 -19.36 6.39 -13.87
C ASP A 195 -18.22 7.41 -13.64
N ALA A 196 -17.10 6.98 -13.04
CA ALA A 196 -15.92 7.83 -12.81
C ALA A 196 -14.92 7.81 -13.97
N SER A 197 -15.03 6.85 -14.90
CA SER A 197 -14.07 6.56 -15.97
C SER A 197 -14.49 7.10 -17.34
N GLU A 198 -14.92 8.36 -17.44
CA GLU A 198 -14.91 9.09 -18.73
C GLU A 198 -13.48 9.56 -19.12
N PHE A 199 -12.46 9.15 -18.36
CA PHE A 199 -11.05 9.44 -18.65
C PHE A 199 -10.23 8.14 -18.82
N HIS A 200 -10.13 7.69 -20.07
CA HIS A 200 -9.13 6.79 -20.64
C HIS A 200 -8.95 5.38 -20.02
N VAL A 201 -9.84 4.44 -20.35
CA VAL A 201 -9.48 3.00 -20.42
C VAL A 201 -10.26 2.33 -21.57
N HIS A 202 -9.88 2.60 -22.82
CA HIS A 202 -10.41 1.87 -23.98
C HIS A 202 -9.42 0.84 -24.58
N ASP A 203 -8.25 0.61 -23.96
CA ASP A 203 -7.21 -0.25 -24.58
C ASP A 203 -6.73 -1.48 -23.76
N ALA A 204 -6.98 -1.55 -22.46
CA ALA A 204 -6.42 -2.65 -21.65
C ALA A 204 -7.27 -3.94 -21.65
N ALA A 205 -8.56 -3.87 -22.01
CA ALA A 205 -9.47 -5.02 -21.93
C ALA A 205 -9.41 -5.97 -23.14
N ARG A 206 -8.60 -5.67 -24.17
CA ARG A 206 -8.54 -6.47 -25.41
C ARG A 206 -7.39 -7.48 -25.48
N GLN A 207 -6.50 -7.54 -24.50
CA GLN A 207 -5.29 -8.39 -24.56
C GLN A 207 -5.24 -9.59 -23.59
N GLN A 208 -6.27 -9.82 -22.77
CA GLN A 208 -6.33 -11.03 -21.93
C GLN A 208 -7.34 -12.10 -22.37
N LEU A 209 -7.90 -11.98 -23.58
CA LEU A 209 -8.79 -13.01 -24.16
C LEU A 209 -8.14 -13.89 -25.25
N ASN A 210 -6.84 -13.73 -25.55
CA ASN A 210 -6.14 -14.54 -26.56
C ASN A 210 -5.10 -15.55 -26.00
N CYS A 211 -4.99 -15.75 -24.68
CA CYS A 211 -4.05 -16.73 -24.12
C CYS A 211 -4.70 -18.06 -23.66
N SER A 212 -5.98 -18.28 -23.95
CA SER A 212 -6.70 -19.49 -23.53
C SER A 212 -7.40 -20.20 -24.69
N GLN A 213 -6.73 -20.34 -25.83
CA GLN A 213 -7.07 -21.31 -26.87
C GLN A 213 -5.79 -21.71 -27.61
N ASP A 214 -5.01 -22.63 -27.03
CA ASP A 214 -4.04 -23.48 -27.75
C ASP A 214 -3.48 -24.53 -26.78
N PHE A 215 -4.34 -25.44 -26.29
CA PHE A 215 -3.90 -26.70 -25.68
C PHE A 215 -5.02 -27.75 -25.78
N THR A 216 -5.41 -28.09 -27.02
CA THR A 216 -6.09 -29.35 -27.35
C THR A 216 -5.61 -29.82 -28.72
N GLY A 217 -4.86 -30.91 -28.78
CA GLY A 217 -4.63 -31.68 -30.02
C GLY A 217 -3.16 -31.87 -30.39
N CYS A 218 -2.52 -32.89 -29.79
CA CYS A 218 -1.45 -33.62 -30.47
C CYS A 218 -1.84 -35.10 -30.42
N ASP A 219 -2.51 -35.55 -31.49
CA ASP A 219 -2.50 -36.94 -31.93
C ASP A 219 -1.11 -37.26 -32.50
N GLY A 220 -0.61 -38.44 -32.17
CA GLY A 220 0.63 -39.06 -32.66
C GLY A 220 0.77 -40.45 -32.10
#